data_AF-A0A1D8PQD1-F1
#
_entry.id   AF-A0A1D8PQD1-F1
#
_cell.length_a   1.000
_cell.length_b   1.000
_cell.length_c   1.000
_cell.angle_alpha   90.00
_cell.angle_beta   90.00
_cell.angle_gamma   90.00
#
_symmetry.space_group_name_H-M   'P 1'
#
loop_
_entity.id
_entity.type
_entity.pdbx_description
1 polymer ?
#
loop_
_entity_poly.entity_id
_entity_poly.type
_entity_poly.pdbx_seq_one_letter_code
_entity_poly.pdbx_strand_id
1 'polypeptide(L)'
;MAESTLETEYSKQSNHIFNELGKQLLDKDNIKVVKITKNDSIKNKVEAIFKSIEQDKLILLTGLSNSIAKLICITEIVKQKQNEQQQQQHEPSQKLDQYNKLLHIDSTVNPSYKPIPEKENKKVDTKQLEKEALQEIKGPKIYTLPVLYIVIGKHSIVSNIELVNWTKQDK
;
A
#
# COMPACT_ATOMS: atom_id res chain seq x y z
N MET A 1 -22.96 3.00 9.99
CA MET A 1 -21.97 1.91 10.09
C MET A 1 -20.71 2.53 10.68
N ALA A 2 -20.22 2.06 11.82
CA ALA A 2 -18.93 2.54 12.34
C ALA A 2 -17.84 2.09 11.34
N GLU A 3 -17.03 3.03 10.85
CA GLU A 3 -15.86 2.64 10.05
C GLU A 3 -14.99 1.68 10.86
N SER A 4 -14.47 0.65 10.20
CA SER A 4 -13.47 -0.22 10.82
C SER A 4 -12.30 0.64 11.26
N THR A 5 -11.88 0.53 12.52
CA THR A 5 -10.72 1.26 13.07
C THR A 5 -9.49 1.12 12.18
N LEU A 6 -9.34 -0.02 11.52
CA LEU A 6 -8.26 -0.27 10.55
C LEU A 6 -8.32 0.64 9.31
N GLU A 7 -9.50 0.85 8.70
CA GLU A 7 -9.60 1.67 7.48
C GLU A 7 -9.38 3.15 7.81
N THR A 8 -9.86 3.61 8.97
CA THR A 8 -9.62 4.96 9.47
C THR A 8 -8.13 5.20 9.77
N GLU A 9 -7.47 4.28 10.49
CA GLU A 9 -6.03 4.38 10.76
C GLU A 9 -5.20 4.30 9.48
N TYR A 10 -5.60 3.45 8.53
CA TYR A 10 -4.92 3.36 7.24
C TYR A 10 -5.06 4.62 6.41
N SER A 11 -6.24 5.20 6.37
CA SER A 11 -6.49 6.47 5.68
C SER A 11 -5.72 7.61 6.34
N LYS A 12 -5.68 7.67 7.67
CA LYS A 12 -4.90 8.66 8.43
C LYS A 12 -3.40 8.54 8.15
N GLN A 13 -2.84 7.33 8.18
CA GLN A 13 -1.43 7.09 7.87
C GLN A 13 -1.12 7.45 6.41
N SER A 14 -1.97 7.06 5.46
CA SER A 14 -1.80 7.38 4.04
C SER A 14 -1.84 8.89 3.79
N ASN A 15 -2.78 9.60 4.43
CA ASN A 15 -2.88 11.06 4.35
C ASN A 15 -1.67 11.76 5.00
N HIS A 16 -1.11 11.19 6.06
CA HIS A 16 0.12 11.70 6.66
C HIS A 16 1.29 11.62 5.67
N ILE A 17 1.50 10.45 5.05
CA ILE A 17 2.55 10.25 4.05
C ILE A 17 2.34 11.16 2.82
N PHE A 18 1.11 11.27 2.32
CA PHE A 18 0.79 12.18 1.23
C PHE A 18 1.13 13.64 1.57
N ASN A 19 0.80 14.08 2.78
CA ASN A 19 1.11 15.45 3.21
C ASN A 19 2.61 15.68 3.47
N GLU A 20 3.35 14.66 3.94
CA GLU A 20 4.80 14.70 4.07
C GLU A 20 5.46 14.96 2.71
N LEU A 21 5.06 14.20 1.69
CA LEU A 21 5.55 14.37 0.31
C LEU A 21 5.07 15.69 -0.30
N GLY A 22 3.79 16.03 -0.13
CA GLY A 22 3.17 17.22 -0.72
C GLY A 22 3.70 18.54 -0.17
N LYS A 23 4.37 18.55 0.99
CA LYS A 23 5.06 19.74 1.51
C LYS A 23 6.36 20.05 0.78
N GLN A 24 6.94 19.07 0.10
CA GLN A 24 8.22 19.20 -0.59
C GLN A 24 8.05 19.57 -2.07
N LEU A 25 6.83 19.51 -2.58
CA LEU A 25 6.49 19.89 -3.94
C LEU A 25 5.84 21.28 -3.97
N LEU A 26 6.07 22.01 -5.07
CA LEU A 26 5.44 23.31 -5.33
C LEU A 26 3.91 23.19 -5.45
N ASP A 27 3.44 22.07 -6.00
CA ASP A 27 2.02 21.77 -6.17
C ASP A 27 1.74 20.32 -5.76
N LYS A 28 0.74 20.14 -4.88
CA LYS A 28 0.30 18.83 -4.40
C LYS A 28 -0.43 18.03 -5.48
N ASP A 29 -1.01 18.68 -6.49
CA ASP A 29 -1.71 18.01 -7.59
C ASP A 29 -0.77 17.22 -8.50
N ASN A 30 0.55 17.45 -8.37
CA ASN A 30 1.59 16.64 -9.01
C ASN A 30 1.80 15.28 -8.34
N ILE A 31 1.13 15.00 -7.21
CA ILE A 31 1.15 13.68 -6.57
C ILE A 31 -0.10 12.90 -6.94
N LYS A 32 0.07 11.78 -7.64
CA LYS A 32 -0.99 10.81 -7.86
C LYS A 32 -0.96 9.71 -6.80
N VAL A 33 -1.96 9.70 -5.92
CA VAL A 33 -2.15 8.61 -4.96
C VAL A 33 -2.90 7.44 -5.61
N VAL A 34 -2.37 6.23 -5.45
CA VAL A 34 -2.96 4.99 -5.98
C VAL A 34 -2.96 3.90 -4.90
N LYS A 35 -4.12 3.72 -4.26
CA LYS A 35 -4.37 2.59 -3.36
C LYS A 35 -4.58 1.30 -4.14
N ILE A 36 -3.90 0.24 -3.74
CA ILE A 36 -4.02 -1.12 -4.27
C ILE A 36 -4.74 -2.00 -3.23
N THR A 37 -5.72 -2.76 -3.71
CA THR A 37 -6.56 -3.66 -2.91
C THR A 37 -6.59 -5.06 -3.51
N LYS A 38 -7.09 -6.02 -2.74
CA LYS A 38 -7.22 -7.42 -3.15
C LYS A 38 -8.06 -7.60 -4.42
N ASN A 39 -9.05 -6.75 -4.68
CA ASN A 39 -9.97 -6.91 -5.81
C ASN A 39 -9.61 -6.07 -7.03
N ASP A 40 -8.58 -5.23 -6.95
CA ASP A 40 -8.17 -4.41 -8.10
C ASP A 40 -7.68 -5.24 -9.29
N SER A 41 -8.08 -4.83 -10.49
CA SER A 41 -7.52 -5.31 -11.75
C SER A 41 -6.09 -4.79 -11.93
N ILE A 42 -5.13 -5.72 -12.06
CA ILE A 42 -3.71 -5.38 -12.31
C ILE A 42 -3.59 -4.55 -13.59
N LYS A 43 -4.22 -5.00 -14.69
CA LYS A 43 -4.18 -4.30 -15.99
C LYS A 43 -4.63 -2.85 -15.87
N ASN A 44 -5.78 -2.61 -15.25
CA ASN A 44 -6.35 -1.27 -15.16
C ASN A 44 -5.49 -0.35 -14.28
N LYS A 45 -4.93 -0.86 -13.18
CA LYS A 45 -4.03 -0.09 -12.31
C LYS A 45 -2.73 0.24 -13.03
N VAL A 46 -2.11 -0.73 -13.72
CA VAL A 46 -0.90 -0.51 -14.52
C VAL A 46 -1.15 0.59 -15.56
N GLU A 47 -2.23 0.51 -16.34
CA GLU A 47 -2.56 1.53 -17.35
C GLU A 47 -2.79 2.93 -16.74
N ALA A 48 -3.48 3.01 -15.60
CA ALA A 48 -3.74 4.28 -14.93
C ALA A 48 -2.46 4.91 -14.34
N ILE A 49 -1.59 4.10 -13.75
CA ILE A 49 -0.29 4.52 -13.24
C ILE A 49 0.58 5.00 -14.39
N PHE A 50 0.63 4.23 -15.48
CA PHE A 50 1.41 4.54 -16.67
C PHE A 50 1.04 5.91 -17.26
N LYS A 51 -0.26 6.17 -17.45
CA LYS A 51 -0.76 7.48 -17.89
C LYS A 51 -0.36 8.62 -16.95
N SER A 52 -0.22 8.35 -15.65
CA SER A 52 0.21 9.36 -14.67
C SER A 52 1.71 9.65 -14.77
N ILE A 53 2.52 8.64 -15.14
CA ILE A 53 3.96 8.79 -15.41
C ILE A 53 4.18 9.65 -16.66
N GLU A 54 3.39 9.41 -17.72
CA GLU A 54 3.42 10.21 -18.95
C GLU A 54 3.07 11.69 -18.69
N GLN A 55 2.26 11.96 -17.66
CA GLN A 55 1.90 13.31 -17.20
C GLN A 55 2.92 13.93 -16.23
N ASP A 56 4.12 13.36 -16.10
CA ASP A 56 5.16 13.86 -15.19
C ASP A 56 4.71 13.96 -13.72
N LYS A 57 3.85 13.04 -13.27
CA LYS A 57 3.40 13.00 -11.87
C LYS A 57 4.29 12.11 -11.01
N LEU A 58 4.50 12.54 -9.78
CA LEU A 58 4.99 11.67 -8.72
C LEU A 58 3.86 10.73 -8.31
N ILE A 59 4.10 9.43 -8.24
CA ILE A 59 3.06 8.47 -7.89
C ILE A 59 3.35 7.87 -6.53
N LEU A 60 2.39 8.02 -5.62
CA LEU A 60 2.37 7.36 -4.32
C LEU A 60 1.45 6.14 -4.38
N LEU A 61 2.04 4.96 -4.45
CA LEU A 61 1.33 3.70 -4.39
C LEU A 61 1.23 3.21 -2.94
N THR A 62 0.08 2.67 -2.56
CA THR A 62 -0.16 2.19 -1.18
C THR A 62 -0.82 0.81 -1.18
N GLY A 63 -0.44 -0.06 -0.24
CA GLY A 63 -1.02 -1.38 -0.08
C GLY A 63 -0.96 -1.85 1.37
N LEU A 64 -2.09 -2.34 1.89
CA LEU A 64 -2.26 -2.90 3.24
C LEU A 64 -2.26 -4.43 3.19
N SER A 65 -1.44 -5.06 4.04
CA SER A 65 -1.42 -6.50 4.33
C SER A 65 -1.45 -7.37 3.06
N ASN A 66 -2.56 -8.06 2.79
CA ASN A 66 -2.72 -8.99 1.68
C ASN A 66 -2.63 -8.35 0.27
N SER A 67 -2.69 -7.01 0.16
CA SER A 67 -2.56 -6.30 -1.11
C SER A 67 -1.11 -5.95 -1.48
N ILE A 68 -0.15 -6.12 -0.55
CA ILE A 68 1.26 -5.76 -0.76
C ILE A 68 1.88 -6.54 -1.93
N ALA A 69 1.64 -7.86 -2.02
CA ALA A 69 2.18 -8.66 -3.12
C ALA A 69 1.68 -8.16 -4.49
N LYS A 70 0.40 -7.75 -4.58
CA LYS A 70 -0.16 -7.18 -5.80
C LYS A 70 0.44 -5.80 -6.11
N LEU A 71 0.62 -4.97 -5.08
CA LEU A 71 1.28 -3.66 -5.21
C LEU A 71 2.69 -3.80 -5.81
N ILE A 72 3.50 -4.72 -5.29
CA ILE A 72 4.85 -4.99 -5.83
C ILE A 72 4.76 -5.42 -7.29
N CYS A 73 3.90 -6.41 -7.60
CA CYS A 73 3.70 -6.89 -8.97
C CYS A 73 3.31 -5.75 -9.94
N ILE A 74 2.36 -4.90 -9.56
CA ILE A 74 1.95 -3.74 -10.38
C ILE A 74 3.12 -2.78 -10.59
N THR A 75 3.91 -2.52 -9.55
CA THR A 75 5.07 -1.62 -9.61
C THR A 75 6.11 -2.13 -10.62
N GLU A 76 6.43 -3.42 -10.57
CA GLU A 76 7.39 -4.04 -11.50
C GLU A 76 6.90 -4.03 -12.94
N ILE A 77 5.62 -4.36 -13.18
CA ILE A 77 5.02 -4.32 -14.52
C ILE A 77 5.06 -2.90 -15.10
N VAL A 78 4.79 -1.88 -14.29
CA VAL A 78 4.86 -0.47 -14.72
C VAL A 78 6.28 -0.10 -15.15
N LYS A 79 7.31 -0.47 -14.37
CA LYS A 79 8.71 -0.24 -14.74
C LYS A 79 9.10 -0.97 -16.03
N GLN A 80 8.68 -2.22 -16.18
CA GLN A 80 8.95 -3.00 -17.40
C GLN A 80 8.31 -2.35 -18.64
N LYS A 81 7.02 -1.99 -18.55
CA LYS A 81 6.29 -1.36 -19.65
C LYS A 81 6.93 -0.03 -20.09
N GLN A 82 7.42 0.76 -19.15
CA GLN A 82 8.14 2.01 -19.44
C GLN A 82 9.40 1.75 -20.26
N ASN A 83 10.18 0.74 -19.86
CA ASN A 83 11.42 0.38 -20.55
C ASN A 83 11.12 -0.15 -21.98
N GLU A 84 10.08 -0.95 -22.14
CA GLU A 84 9.67 -1.49 -23.45
C GLU A 84 9.23 -0.38 -24.42
N GLN A 85 8.45 0.60 -23.96
CA GLN A 85 8.00 1.70 -24.80
C GLN A 85 9.16 2.61 -25.25
N GLN A 86 10.10 2.91 -24.35
CA GLN A 86 11.29 3.70 -24.69
C GLN A 86 12.17 3.01 -25.74
N GLN A 87 12.32 1.68 -25.64
CA GLN A 87 13.06 0.91 -26.63
C GLN A 87 12.39 0.92 -28.01
N GLN A 88 11.05 0.82 -28.06
CA GLN A 88 10.30 0.87 -29.31
C GLN A 88 10.31 2.25 -29.97
N GLN A 89 10.38 3.32 -29.17
CA GLN A 89 10.35 4.71 -29.65
C GLN A 89 11.76 5.30 -29.91
N HIS A 90 12.84 4.53 -29.69
CA HIS A 90 14.23 5.03 -29.76
C HIS A 90 14.51 6.25 -28.85
N GLU A 91 13.76 6.37 -27.76
CA GLU A 91 13.95 7.42 -26.76
C GLU A 91 15.07 7.05 -25.77
N PRO A 92 15.79 8.03 -25.19
CA PRO A 92 16.77 7.75 -24.15
C PRO A 92 16.10 7.04 -22.97
N SER A 93 16.78 6.02 -22.42
CA SER A 93 16.27 5.25 -21.29
C SER A 93 16.13 6.15 -20.05
N GLN A 94 14.92 6.64 -19.79
CA GLN A 94 14.57 7.33 -18.56
C GLN A 94 14.01 6.33 -17.58
N LYS A 95 14.86 5.89 -16.65
CA LYS A 95 14.45 4.98 -15.58
C LYS A 95 13.58 5.72 -14.57
N LEU A 96 12.62 4.99 -14.03
CA LEU A 96 11.82 5.44 -12.90
C LEU A 96 12.62 5.18 -11.63
N ASP A 97 12.75 6.21 -10.80
CA ASP A 97 13.28 6.04 -9.46
C ASP A 97 12.17 5.49 -8.56
N GLN A 98 12.54 4.54 -7.70
CA GLN A 98 11.62 3.89 -6.76
C GLN A 98 12.15 4.00 -5.33
N TYR A 99 11.27 4.40 -4.42
CA TYR A 99 11.53 4.45 -2.98
C TYR A 99 10.41 3.76 -2.22
N ASN A 100 10.78 2.95 -1.25
CA ASN A 100 9.87 2.11 -0.48
C ASN A 100 9.88 2.51 1.00
N LYS A 101 8.71 2.51 1.65
CA LYS A 101 8.57 2.70 3.11
C LYS A 101 7.57 1.69 3.64
N LEU A 102 8.04 0.83 4.55
CA LEU A 102 7.22 -0.18 5.20
C LEU A 102 6.86 0.30 6.61
N LEU A 103 5.56 0.38 6.89
CA LEU A 103 4.99 0.73 8.17
C LEU A 103 4.04 -0.37 8.65
N HIS A 104 3.42 -0.17 9.81
CA HIS A 104 2.44 -1.08 10.37
C HIS A 104 1.23 -0.33 10.92
N ILE A 105 0.10 -1.03 11.04
CA ILE A 105 -1.11 -0.58 11.72
C ILE A 105 -1.59 -1.71 12.61
N ASP A 106 -1.86 -1.39 13.87
CA ASP A 106 -2.45 -2.32 14.81
C ASP A 106 -3.97 -2.39 14.62
N SER A 107 -4.50 -3.61 14.58
CA SER A 107 -5.92 -3.89 14.37
C SER A 107 -6.39 -4.92 15.38
N THR A 108 -7.59 -4.75 15.94
CA THR A 108 -8.26 -5.80 16.73
C THR A 108 -9.00 -6.81 15.85
N VAL A 109 -9.11 -6.54 14.54
CA VAL A 109 -9.77 -7.40 13.56
C VAL A 109 -8.76 -8.35 12.93
N ASN A 110 -9.04 -9.66 12.99
CA ASN A 110 -8.22 -10.68 12.36
C ASN A 110 -8.28 -10.57 10.82
N PRO A 111 -7.16 -10.28 10.12
CA PRO A 111 -7.16 -10.14 8.66
C PRO A 111 -7.46 -11.45 7.91
N SER A 112 -7.27 -12.59 8.57
CA SER A 112 -7.45 -13.93 8.02
C SER A 112 -8.73 -14.61 8.51
N TYR A 113 -9.69 -13.84 9.05
CA TYR A 113 -10.95 -14.42 9.51
C TYR A 113 -11.67 -15.11 8.34
N LYS A 114 -11.83 -16.43 8.47
CA LYS A 114 -12.72 -17.24 7.64
C LYS A 114 -13.89 -17.60 8.52
N PRO A 115 -15.14 -17.21 8.19
CA PRO A 115 -16.29 -17.72 8.92
C PRO A 115 -16.26 -19.25 8.84
N ILE A 116 -16.21 -19.90 9.99
CA ILE A 116 -16.36 -21.34 10.08
C ILE A 116 -17.85 -21.60 9.80
N PRO A 117 -18.21 -22.43 8.79
CA PRO A 117 -19.61 -22.81 8.63
C PRO A 117 -20.09 -23.43 9.93
N GLU A 118 -21.21 -22.95 10.45
CA GLU A 118 -21.84 -23.40 11.69
C GLU A 118 -22.02 -24.92 11.64
N LYS A 119 -21.08 -25.68 12.19
CA LYS A 119 -21.35 -27.06 12.56
C LYS A 119 -22.01 -26.98 13.93
N GLU A 120 -23.26 -27.43 14.00
CA GLU A 120 -24.19 -27.40 15.15
C GLU A 120 -23.70 -28.09 16.46
N ASN A 121 -22.40 -28.29 16.66
CA ASN A 121 -21.90 -28.78 17.94
C ASN A 121 -21.72 -27.61 18.92
N LYS A 122 -22.83 -27.18 19.50
CA LYS A 122 -22.92 -26.31 20.69
C LYS A 122 -22.40 -27.00 21.96
N LYS A 123 -21.20 -27.59 21.92
CA LYS A 123 -20.43 -27.77 23.15
C LYS A 123 -19.69 -26.45 23.34
N VAL A 124 -20.02 -25.73 24.41
CA VAL A 124 -19.20 -24.61 24.89
C VAL A 124 -17.81 -25.18 25.11
N ASP A 125 -16.93 -25.00 24.13
CA ASP A 125 -15.56 -25.50 24.20
C ASP A 125 -14.91 -24.76 25.37
N THR A 126 -14.32 -25.48 26.32
CA THR A 126 -13.59 -24.90 27.45
C THR A 126 -12.57 -23.84 26.98
N LYS A 127 -12.06 -24.00 25.75
CA LYS A 127 -11.20 -23.04 25.06
C LYS A 127 -11.84 -21.67 24.80
N GLN A 128 -13.15 -21.60 24.62
CA GLN A 128 -13.86 -20.34 24.40
C GLN A 128 -13.98 -19.55 25.71
N LEU A 129 -14.34 -20.21 26.81
CA LEU A 129 -14.36 -19.61 28.16
C LEU A 129 -12.96 -19.11 28.57
N GLU A 130 -11.92 -19.93 28.34
CA GLU A 130 -10.53 -19.53 28.61
C GLU A 130 -10.12 -18.32 27.76
N LYS A 131 -10.53 -18.28 26.49
CA LYS A 131 -10.25 -17.15 25.60
C LYS A 131 -10.97 -15.87 26.03
N GLU A 132 -12.22 -15.96 26.48
CA GLU A 132 -12.99 -14.83 26.99
C GLU A 132 -12.38 -14.28 28.29
N ALA A 133 -12.03 -15.16 29.24
CA ALA A 133 -11.34 -14.77 30.47
C ALA A 133 -9.97 -14.13 30.19
N LEU A 134 -9.20 -14.68 29.25
CA LEU A 134 -7.92 -14.09 28.82
C LEU A 134 -8.10 -12.72 28.14
N GLN A 135 -9.19 -12.51 27.40
CA GLN A 135 -9.50 -11.21 26.78
C GLN A 135 -9.90 -10.17 27.83
N GLU A 136 -10.64 -10.56 28.87
CA GLU A 136 -10.97 -9.69 29.99
C GLU A 136 -9.71 -9.24 30.76
N ILE A 137 -8.75 -10.15 30.95
CA ILE A 137 -7.51 -9.87 31.69
C ILE A 137 -6.48 -9.11 30.84
N LYS A 138 -6.23 -9.54 29.59
CA LYS A 138 -5.12 -9.05 28.74
C LYS A 138 -5.56 -8.02 27.71
N GLY A 139 -6.86 -7.77 27.57
CA GLY A 139 -7.42 -6.96 26.51
C GLY A 139 -7.60 -7.74 25.19
N PRO A 140 -8.13 -7.07 24.15
CA PRO A 140 -8.37 -7.70 22.86
C PRO A 140 -7.07 -8.11 22.19
N LYS A 141 -7.10 -9.20 21.42
CA LYS A 141 -5.97 -9.62 20.59
C LYS A 141 -5.69 -8.55 19.52
N ILE A 142 -4.46 -8.07 19.46
CA ILE A 142 -3.98 -7.11 18.47
C ILE A 142 -3.24 -7.85 17.35
N TYR A 143 -3.54 -7.46 16.10
CA TYR A 143 -2.90 -7.90 14.88
C TYR A 143 -2.14 -6.71 14.28
N THR A 144 -0.82 -6.81 14.21
CA THR A 144 0.01 -5.82 13.52
C THR A 144 0.03 -6.10 12.03
N LEU A 145 -0.57 -5.21 11.24
CA LEU A 145 -0.73 -5.36 9.79
C LEU A 145 0.28 -4.48 9.05
N PRO A 146 1.08 -5.04 8.12
CA PRO A 146 2.04 -4.24 7.38
C PRO A 146 1.35 -3.35 6.35
N VAL A 147 1.94 -2.18 6.11
CA VAL A 147 1.53 -1.24 5.07
C VAL A 147 2.75 -0.85 4.26
N LEU A 148 2.72 -1.09 2.95
CA LEU A 148 3.79 -0.69 2.05
C LEU A 148 3.37 0.57 1.28
N TYR A 149 4.24 1.57 1.33
CA TYR A 149 4.20 2.77 0.50
C TYR A 149 5.34 2.69 -0.50
N ILE A 150 5.03 2.95 -1.77
CA ILE A 150 6.02 3.04 -2.84
C ILE A 150 5.85 4.38 -3.53
N VAL A 151 6.93 5.14 -3.64
CA VAL A 151 7.01 6.33 -4.48
C VAL A 151 7.73 5.93 -5.77
N ILE A 152 7.10 6.19 -6.91
CA ILE A 152 7.73 6.08 -8.23
C ILE A 152 7.57 7.38 -9.02
N GLY A 153 8.58 7.75 -9.79
CA GLY A 153 8.53 8.91 -10.67
C GLY A 153 9.79 9.04 -11.53
N LYS A 154 9.78 9.99 -12.46
CA LYS A 154 10.99 10.34 -13.23
C LYS A 154 12.06 10.92 -12.30
N HIS A 155 13.32 10.64 -12.61
CA HIS A 155 14.47 11.09 -11.81
C HIS A 155 14.43 12.60 -11.53
N SER A 156 14.11 13.42 -12.53
CA SER A 156 14.01 14.89 -12.42
C SER A 156 12.99 15.39 -11.39
N ILE A 157 11.99 14.57 -11.04
CA ILE A 157 10.98 14.89 -10.03
C ILE A 157 11.47 14.38 -8.68
N VAL A 158 11.88 13.11 -8.62
CA VAL A 158 12.22 12.43 -7.37
C VAL A 158 13.50 12.99 -6.74
N SER A 159 14.45 13.48 -7.55
CA SER A 159 15.69 14.10 -7.08
C SER A 159 15.48 15.38 -6.26
N ASN A 160 14.30 16.01 -6.39
CA ASN A 160 13.96 17.25 -5.67
C ASN A 160 13.22 16.99 -4.35
N ILE A 161 13.09 15.72 -3.94
CA ILE A 161 12.35 15.32 -2.74
C ILE A 161 13.30 14.60 -1.79
N GLU A 162 13.27 15.00 -0.53
CA GLU A 162 13.97 14.36 0.58
C GLU A 162 13.21 13.11 1.04
N LEU A 163 13.81 11.96 0.74
CA LEU A 163 13.28 10.62 1.08
C LEU A 163 14.22 9.89 2.05
N VAL A 164 14.78 10.61 3.03
CA VAL A 164 15.83 10.11 3.95
C VAL A 164 15.42 8.83 4.71
N ASN A 165 14.15 8.74 5.10
CA ASN A 165 13.61 7.58 5.83
C ASN A 165 12.98 6.51 4.92
N TRP A 166 13.27 6.57 3.62
CA TRP A 166 12.79 5.60 2.63
C TRP A 166 13.95 4.77 2.09
N THR A 167 13.68 3.53 1.73
CA THR A 167 14.66 2.66 1.09
C THR A 167 14.58 2.85 -0.41
N LYS A 168 15.66 3.36 -1.02
CA LYS A 168 15.80 3.38 -2.48
C LYS A 168 15.92 1.96 -3.02
N GLN A 169 15.14 1.64 -4.05
CA GLN A 169 15.28 0.37 -4.77
C GLN A 169 16.29 0.57 -5.90
N ASP A 170 17.46 -0.05 -5.76
CA ASP A 170 18.44 -0.08 -6.85
C ASP A 170 18.10 -1.21 -7.83
N LYS A 171 17.79 -0.81 -9.08
CA LYS A 171 17.44 -1.63 -10.27
C LYS A 171 16.40 -2.73 -10.05
#